data_AF-A0AAD9LSQ1-F1
#
_entry.id   AF-A0AAD9LSQ1-F1
#
_cell.length_a   1.000
_cell.length_b   1.000
_cell.length_c   1.000
_cell.angle_alpha   90.00
_cell.angle_beta   90.00
_cell.angle_gamma   90.00
#
_symmetry.space_group_name_H-M   'P 1'
#
loop_
_entity.id
_entity.type
_entity.pdbx_description
1 polymer ?
#
loop_
_entity_poly.entity_id
_entity_poly.type
_entity_poly.pdbx_seq_one_letter_code
_entity_poly.pdbx_strand_id
1 'polypeptide(L)'
;MAQAIHECSATDKKVPNVTNVMAIVMAGMTKVFVGEITAEARRIMEKNGETGPIRPRHLREAHRKYYKRRPLARGRNMRRLFR
;
A
#
# COMPACT_ATOMS: atom_id res chain seq x y z
N MET A 1 -18.24 33.42 31.70
CA MET A 1 -17.91 33.27 30.26
C MET A 1 -16.48 32.76 29.98
N ALA A 2 -15.64 32.46 30.98
CA ALA A 2 -14.28 31.94 30.76
C ALA A 2 -14.17 30.40 30.76
N GLN A 3 -15.26 29.67 31.03
CA GLN A 3 -15.24 28.21 31.17
C GLN A 3 -15.50 27.43 29.86
N ALA A 4 -15.86 28.11 28.76
CA ALA A 4 -16.13 27.46 27.47
C ALA A 4 -14.88 27.20 26.62
N ILE A 5 -13.70 27.69 27.02
CA ILE A 5 -12.44 27.56 26.26
C ILE A 5 -11.60 26.35 26.75
N HIS A 6 -12.06 25.61 27.76
CA HIS A 6 -11.40 24.38 28.23
C HIS A 6 -11.88 23.10 27.51
N GLU A 7 -12.77 23.20 26.53
CA GLU A 7 -13.20 22.03 25.73
C GLU A 7 -12.46 21.89 24.39
N CYS A 8 -11.42 22.69 24.16
CA CYS A 8 -10.50 22.53 23.02
C CYS A 8 -9.25 21.72 23.35
N SER A 9 -9.25 20.85 24.37
CA SER A 9 -8.23 19.80 24.42
C SER A 9 -8.62 18.75 23.39
N ALA A 10 -8.07 18.89 22.18
CA ALA A 10 -7.96 17.85 21.18
C ALA A 10 -7.95 16.50 21.90
N THR A 11 -8.98 15.68 21.68
CA THR A 11 -8.92 14.28 22.06
C THR A 11 -7.62 13.78 21.45
N ASP A 12 -6.60 13.62 22.29
CA ASP A 12 -5.32 13.04 21.97
C ASP A 12 -5.70 11.64 21.49
N LYS A 13 -5.89 11.51 20.17
CA LYS A 13 -6.07 10.23 19.51
C LYS A 13 -4.70 9.59 19.62
N LYS A 14 -4.38 9.11 20.82
CA LYS A 14 -3.14 8.45 21.16
C LYS A 14 -3.11 7.23 20.26
N VAL A 15 -2.41 7.35 19.14
CA VAL A 15 -2.19 6.26 18.21
C VAL A 15 -1.64 5.11 19.06
N PRO A 16 -2.26 3.92 18.99
CA PRO A 16 -1.84 2.81 19.84
C PRO A 16 -0.35 2.57 19.64
N ASN A 17 0.38 2.42 20.74
CA ASN A 17 1.83 2.31 20.70
C ASN A 17 2.22 1.08 19.87
N VAL A 18 2.94 1.29 18.77
CA VAL A 18 3.39 0.19 17.90
C VAL A 18 4.58 -0.47 18.57
N THR A 19 4.50 -1.78 18.83
CA THR A 19 5.61 -2.51 19.44
C THR A 19 6.75 -2.72 18.44
N ASN A 20 7.98 -2.79 18.93
CA ASN A 20 9.16 -3.09 18.09
C ASN A 20 8.99 -4.41 17.32
N VAL A 21 8.36 -5.42 17.95
CA VAL A 21 8.05 -6.70 17.31
C VAL A 21 7.10 -6.51 16.12
N MET A 22 6.05 -5.70 16.28
CA MET A 22 5.15 -5.37 15.18
C MET A 22 5.88 -4.68 14.03
N ALA A 23 6.78 -3.74 14.33
CA ALA A 23 7.60 -3.08 13.32
C ALA A 23 8.49 -4.08 12.54
N ILE A 24 9.11 -5.04 13.23
CA ILE A 24 9.93 -6.10 12.62
C ILE A 24 9.09 -6.98 11.69
N VAL A 25 7.92 -7.43 12.16
CA VAL A 25 7.00 -8.26 11.36
C VAL A 25 6.56 -7.50 10.10
N MET A 26 6.13 -6.24 10.26
CA MET A 26 5.72 -5.41 9.13
C MET A 26 6.86 -5.18 8.14
N ALA A 27 8.08 -4.92 8.61
CA ALA A 27 9.25 -4.79 7.75
C ALA A 27 9.52 -6.08 6.95
N GLY A 28 9.37 -7.25 7.57
CA GLY A 28 9.47 -8.55 6.91
C GLY A 28 8.41 -8.74 5.82
N MET A 29 7.14 -8.48 6.15
CA MET A 29 6.03 -8.57 5.20
C MET A 29 6.21 -7.61 4.02
N THR A 30 6.60 -6.36 4.29
CA THR A 30 6.84 -5.35 3.27
C THR A 30 8.02 -5.72 2.38
N LYS A 31 9.10 -6.30 2.91
CA LYS A 31 10.25 -6.78 2.12
C LYS A 31 9.82 -7.80 1.06
N VAL A 32 9.02 -8.78 1.48
CA VAL A 32 8.49 -9.80 0.56
C VAL A 32 7.61 -9.15 -0.51
N PHE A 33 6.68 -8.29 -0.11
CA PHE A 33 5.78 -7.60 -1.02
C PHE A 33 6.54 -6.77 -2.07
N VAL A 34 7.47 -5.91 -1.65
CA VAL A 34 8.26 -5.07 -2.56
C VAL A 34 9.12 -5.92 -3.49
N GLY A 35 9.68 -7.03 -3.01
CA GLY A 35 10.42 -7.99 -3.83
C GLY A 35 9.57 -8.62 -4.93
N GLU A 36 8.36 -9.09 -4.61
CA GLU A 36 7.44 -9.67 -5.58
C GLU A 36 7.02 -8.66 -6.66
N ILE A 37 6.69 -7.43 -6.26
CA ILE A 37 6.28 -6.36 -7.17
C ILE A 37 7.42 -5.95 -8.11
N THR A 38 8.63 -5.74 -7.59
CA THR A 38 9.77 -5.32 -8.39
C THR A 38 10.24 -6.42 -9.35
N ALA A 39 10.20 -7.69 -8.92
CA ALA A 39 10.49 -8.83 -9.80
C ALA A 39 9.48 -8.94 -10.96
N GLU A 40 8.18 -8.79 -10.69
CA GLU A 40 7.17 -8.81 -11.76
C GLU A 40 7.31 -7.59 -12.68
N ALA A 41 7.66 -6.42 -12.15
CA ALA A 41 7.92 -5.23 -12.96
C ALA A 41 9.11 -5.45 -13.92
N ARG A 42 10.18 -6.11 -13.46
CA ARG A 42 11.31 -6.50 -14.33
C ARG A 42 10.87 -7.48 -15.43
N ARG A 43 10.08 -8.50 -15.09
CA ARG A 43 9.52 -9.43 -16.10
C ARG A 43 8.65 -8.73 -17.13
N ILE A 44 7.89 -7.69 -16.75
CA ILE A 44 7.10 -6.89 -17.69
C ILE A 44 8.00 -6.12 -18.66
N MET A 45 9.10 -5.55 -18.16
CA MET A 45 10.08 -4.88 -19.03
C MET A 45 10.71 -5.84 -20.03
N GLU A 46 11.17 -7.00 -19.57
CA GLU A 46 11.77 -8.05 -20.43
C GLU A 46 10.79 -8.49 -21.51
N LYS A 47 9.52 -8.74 -21.15
CA LYS A 47 8.46 -9.09 -22.12
C LYS A 47 8.19 -8.03 -23.15
N ASN A 48 8.38 -6.76 -22.80
CA ASN A 48 8.21 -5.63 -23.70
C ASN A 48 9.50 -5.27 -24.47
N GLY A 49 10.60 -6.01 -24.25
CA GLY A 49 11.91 -5.68 -24.84
C GLY A 49 12.53 -4.39 -24.31
N GLU A 50 12.11 -3.93 -23.13
CA GLU A 50 12.57 -2.67 -22.55
C GLU A 50 13.80 -2.85 -21.66
N THR A 51 14.83 -2.05 -21.87
CA THR A 51 16.04 -2.01 -21.04
C THR A 51 16.12 -0.73 -20.22
N GLY A 52 16.91 -0.75 -19.15
CA GLY A 52 17.12 0.40 -18.25
C GLY A 52 16.33 0.34 -16.92
N PRO A 53 16.08 1.52 -16.29
CA PRO A 53 15.44 1.59 -14.98
C PRO A 53 13.94 1.26 -15.03
N ILE A 54 13.42 0.73 -13.92
CA ILE A 54 12.00 0.38 -13.82
C ILE A 54 11.15 1.66 -13.80
N ARG A 55 10.38 1.87 -14.87
CA ARG A 55 9.44 2.99 -14.99
C ARG A 55 8.18 2.77 -14.14
N PRO A 56 7.52 3.83 -13.65
CA PRO A 56 6.28 3.71 -12.85
C PRO A 56 5.16 2.91 -13.52
N ARG A 57 5.11 2.87 -14.86
CA ARG A 57 4.13 2.06 -15.61
C ARG A 57 4.28 0.56 -15.33
N HIS A 58 5.52 0.06 -15.19
CA HIS A 58 5.78 -1.35 -14.93
C HIS A 58 5.38 -1.74 -13.51
N LEU A 59 5.65 -0.86 -12.53
CA LEU A 59 5.24 -1.08 -11.15
C LEU A 59 3.71 -1.07 -11.00
N ARG A 60 3.00 -0.17 -11.68
CA ARG A 60 1.52 -0.15 -11.68
C ARG A 60 0.94 -1.42 -12.28
N GLU A 61 1.51 -1.90 -13.38
CA GLU A 61 1.06 -3.14 -14.02
C GLU A 61 1.39 -4.38 -13.18
N ALA A 62 2.57 -4.44 -12.57
CA ALA A 62 2.94 -5.47 -11.60
C ALA A 62 1.99 -5.50 -10.40
N HIS A 63 1.67 -4.33 -9.83
CA HIS A 63 0.71 -4.17 -8.74
C HIS A 63 -0.71 -4.60 -9.15
N ARG A 64 -1.17 -4.24 -10.35
CA ARG A 64 -2.46 -4.69 -10.89
C ARG A 64 -2.53 -6.21 -10.98
N LYS A 65 -1.48 -6.86 -11.49
CA LYS A 65 -1.38 -8.33 -11.57
C LYS A 65 -1.32 -8.97 -10.19
N TYR A 66 -0.59 -8.39 -9.25
CA TYR A 66 -0.47 -8.86 -7.88
C TYR A 66 -1.84 -9.02 -7.21
N TYR A 67 -2.65 -7.96 -7.23
CA TYR A 67 -4.00 -7.98 -6.66
C TYR A 67 -5.03 -8.76 -7.46
N LYS A 68 -4.79 -8.99 -8.76
CA LYS A 68 -5.60 -9.92 -9.55
C LYS A 68 -5.38 -11.37 -9.11
N ARG A 69 -4.15 -11.73 -8.74
CA ARG A 69 -3.81 -13.08 -8.23
C ARG A 69 -4.17 -13.26 -6.76
N ARG A 70 -4.08 -12.17 -5.98
CA ARG A 70 -4.44 -12.11 -4.57
C ARG A 70 -5.63 -11.17 -4.42
N PRO A 71 -6.84 -11.61 -4.79
CA PRO A 71 -8.02 -10.80 -4.54
C PRO A 71 -8.05 -10.53 -3.05
N LEU A 72 -7.82 -9.27 -2.68
CA LEU A 72 -8.18 -8.82 -1.35
C LEU A 72 -9.64 -9.18 -1.17
N ALA A 73 -10.05 -9.52 0.05
CA ALA A 73 -11.46 -9.50 0.45
C ALA A 73 -11.98 -8.05 0.45
N ARG A 74 -11.73 -7.29 -0.62
CA ARG A 74 -12.39 -6.03 -0.92
C ARG A 74 -13.85 -6.36 -1.10
N GLY A 75 -14.67 -5.85 -0.19
CA GLY A 75 -16.10 -5.72 -0.43
C GLY A 75 -16.30 -5.22 -1.86
N ARG A 76 -17.15 -5.93 -2.60
CA ARG A 76 -17.40 -5.79 -4.05
C ARG A 76 -18.02 -4.45 -4.46
N ASN A 77 -17.76 -3.36 -3.73
CA ASN A 77 -18.35 -2.04 -3.90
C ASN A 77 -17.35 -1.00 -4.43
N MET A 78 -16.41 -1.39 -5.31
CA MET A 78 -15.91 -0.39 -6.27
C MET A 78 -17.02 -0.19 -7.30
N ARG A 79 -17.94 0.74 -7.01
CA ARG A 79 -18.84 1.31 -8.01
C ARG A 79 -17.94 1.75 -9.16
N ARG A 80 -18.07 1.09 -10.32
CA ARG A 80 -17.42 1.54 -11.55
C ARG A 80 -17.97 2.94 -11.80
N LEU A 81 -17.16 3.97 -11.53
CA LEU A 81 -17.64 5.34 -11.59
C LEU A 81 -17.95 5.75 -13.03
N PHE A 82 -17.50 4.99 -14.02
CA PHE A 82 -17.86 5.14 -15.42
C PHE A 82 -18.01 3.76 -16.09
N ARG A 83 -19.04 3.64 -16.92
CA ARG A 83 -19.45 2.43 -17.65
C ARG A 83 -18.98 2.53 -19.10
#